data_AF-A0A1Y5PCN8-F1
#
_entry.id   AF-A0A1Y5PCN8-F1
#
_cell.length_a   1.000
_cell.length_b   1.000
_cell.length_c   1.000
_cell.angle_alpha   90.00
_cell.angle_beta   90.00
_cell.angle_gamma   90.00
#
_symmetry.space_group_name_H-M   'P 1'
#
loop_
_entity.id
_entity.type
_entity.pdbx_description
1 polymer ?
#
loop_
_entity_poly.entity_id
_entity_poly.type
_entity_poly.pdbx_seq_one_letter_code
_entity_poly.pdbx_strand_id
1 'polypeptide(L)' 'MTNGPITRQITGPCHNPCALPYHQPGRRVMWQVWSRETNQWRWNRGTVLAHVNRTLVVDVDDERLTTSCGPVMEAK' A
#
# COMPACT_ATOMS: atom_id res chain seq x y z
N MET A 1 -9.71 21.66 14.50
CA MET A 1 -9.59 20.21 14.77
C MET A 1 -8.95 19.59 13.54
N THR A 2 -7.63 19.44 13.51
CA THR A 2 -6.94 18.78 12.40
C THR A 2 -7.00 17.27 12.64
N ASN A 3 -7.93 16.60 11.95
CA ASN A 3 -7.85 15.15 11.78
C ASN A 3 -6.54 14.87 11.04
N GLY A 4 -5.50 14.47 11.78
CA GLY A 4 -4.26 14.01 11.17
C GLY A 4 -4.55 12.82 10.25
N PRO A 5 -3.75 12.61 9.19
CA PRO A 5 -3.99 11.56 8.22
C PRO A 5 -4.07 10.20 8.93
N ILE A 6 -5.23 9.54 8.81
CA ILE A 6 -5.44 8.20 9.33
C ILE A 6 -4.46 7.29 8.61
N THR A 7 -3.40 6.88 9.30
CA THR A 7 -2.40 5.96 8.75
C THR A 7 -2.86 4.55 9.10
N ARG A 8 -3.57 3.89 8.19
CA ARG A 8 -3.97 2.49 8.41
C ARG A 8 -2.84 1.58 7.93
N GLN A 9 -2.07 1.07 8.87
CA GLN A 9 -1.07 0.03 8.59
C GLN A 9 -1.79 -1.30 8.36
N ILE A 10 -1.90 -1.74 7.10
CA ILE A 10 -2.53 -3.01 6.75
C ILE A 10 -1.45 -4.06 6.49
N THR A 11 -0.92 -4.66 7.56
CA THR A 11 -0.03 -5.82 7.45
C THR A 11 -0.85 -7.11 7.43
N GLY A 12 -0.85 -7.81 6.30
CA GLY A 12 -1.22 -9.23 6.25
C GLY A 12 -0.04 -10.12 6.70
N PRO A 13 -0.28 -11.39 7.09
CA PRO A 13 0.81 -12.31 7.40
C PRO A 13 1.61 -12.60 6.13
N CYS A 14 2.84 -12.09 6.06
CA CYS A 14 3.76 -12.32 4.97
C CYS A 14 5.02 -12.99 5.54
N HIS A 15 5.16 -14.29 5.32
CA HIS A 15 6.20 -15.15 5.92
C HIS A 15 7.57 -15.10 5.20
N ASN A 16 7.77 -14.22 4.22
CA ASN A 16 9.04 -14.09 3.48
C ASN A 16 9.57 -12.66 3.61
N PRO A 17 10.90 -12.43 3.44
CA PRO A 17 11.45 -11.08 3.45
C PRO A 17 10.88 -10.29 2.27
N CYS A 18 9.84 -9.50 2.53
CA CYS A 18 9.15 -8.76 1.50
C CYS A 18 10.00 -7.59 1.04
N ALA A 19 10.66 -7.76 -0.10
CA ALA A 19 11.27 -6.67 -0.86
C ALA A 19 10.23 -6.22 -1.90
N LEU A 20 9.55 -5.11 -1.61
CA LEU A 20 8.74 -4.45 -2.62
C LEU A 20 9.67 -3.82 -3.68
N PRO A 21 9.31 -3.87 -4.98
CA PRO A 21 10.04 -3.10 -5.98
C PRO A 21 10.04 -1.61 -5.62
N TYR A 22 11.14 -0.92 -5.93
CA TYR A 22 11.21 0.52 -5.71
C TYR A 22 10.26 1.25 -6.65
N HIS A 23 9.40 2.11 -6.11
CA HIS A 23 8.55 3.01 -6.88
C HIS A 23 8.82 4.45 -6.47
N GLN A 24 8.93 5.33 -7.46
CA GLN A 24 9.14 6.76 -7.24
C GLN A 24 7.87 7.42 -6.68
N PRO A 25 7.98 8.41 -5.79
CA PRO A 25 6.87 9.28 -5.42
C PRO A 25 6.16 9.87 -6.65
N GLY A 26 4.83 10.01 -6.58
CA GLY A 26 3.99 10.51 -7.67
C GLY A 26 3.61 9.46 -8.71
N ARG A 27 4.16 8.24 -8.66
CA ARG A 27 3.75 7.14 -9.55
C ARG A 27 2.44 6.52 -9.10
N ARG A 28 1.56 6.20 -10.04
CA ARG A 28 0.39 5.35 -9.76
C ARG A 28 0.79 3.90 -9.71
N VAL A 29 0.34 3.21 -8.66
CA VAL A 29 0.60 1.79 -8.45
C VAL A 29 -0.70 1.06 -8.16
N MET A 30 -0.68 -0.24 -8.42
CA MET A 30 -1.74 -1.17 -8.09
C MET A 30 -1.16 -2.31 -7.26
N TRP A 31 -1.83 -2.68 -6.17
CA TRP A 31 -1.37 -3.75 -5.27
C TRP A 31 -2.51 -4.52 -4.63
N GLN A 32 -2.23 -5.74 -4.19
CA GLN A 32 -3.22 -6.55 -3.47
C GLN A 32 -3.11 -6.38 -1.96
N VAL A 33 -4.27 -6.29 -1.31
CA VAL A 33 -4.41 -6.27 0.15
C VAL A 33 -5.44 -7.32 0.55
N TRP A 34 -5.14 -8.06 1.61
CA TRP A 34 -6.10 -9.00 2.19
C TRP A 34 -7.20 -8.23 2.93
N SER A 35 -8.44 -8.34 2.46
CA SER A 35 -9.60 -7.80 3.15
C SER A 35 -10.10 -8.81 4.19
N ARG A 36 -9.98 -8.49 5.48
CA ARG A 36 -10.56 -9.31 6.56
C ARG A 36 -12.09 -9.30 6.56
N GLU A 37 -12.70 -8.23 6.05
CA GLU A 37 -14.15 -8.09 5.98
C GLU A 37 -14.77 -9.09 4.99
N THR A 38 -14.11 -9.27 3.84
CA THR A 38 -14.62 -10.13 2.77
C THR A 38 -13.84 -11.43 2.60
N ASN A 39 -12.84 -11.69 3.44
CA ASN A 39 -11.95 -12.85 3.36
C ASN A 39 -11.42 -13.09 1.93
N GLN A 40 -11.04 -12.02 1.25
CA GLN A 40 -10.57 -12.05 -0.14
C GLN A 40 -9.45 -11.04 -0.37
N TRP A 41 -8.57 -11.32 -1.33
CA TRP A 41 -7.61 -10.34 -1.84
C TRP A 41 -8.33 -9.28 -2.67
N ARG A 42 -8.10 -8.01 -2.34
CA ARG A 42 -8.62 -6.86 -3.09
C ARG A 42 -7.48 -6.10 -3.74
N TRP A 43 -7.68 -5.72 -4.99
CA TRP A 43 -6.80 -4.80 -5.68
C TRP A 43 -7.12 -3.37 -5.25
N ASN A 44 -6.10 -2.64 -4.83
CA ASN A 44 -6.15 -1.22 -4.57
C ASN A 44 -5.30 -0.49 -5.60
N ARG A 45 -5.62 0.77 -5.84
CA ARG A 45 -4.87 1.66 -6.71
C ARG A 45 -4.68 2.98 -5.99
N GLY A 46 -3.54 3.62 -6.23
CA GLY A 46 -3.22 4.86 -5.56
C GLY A 46 -1.91 5.45 -6.03
N THR A 47 -1.53 6.58 -5.45
CA THR A 47 -0.31 7.32 -5.80
C THR A 47 0.75 7.12 -4.73
N VAL A 48 1.95 6.70 -5.12
CA VAL A 48 3.05 6.53 -4.18
C VAL A 48 3.42 7.88 -3.57
N LEU A 49 3.36 7.97 -2.25
CA LEU A 49 3.85 9.12 -1.50
C LEU A 49 5.33 8.96 -1.16
N ALA A 50 5.72 7.76 -0.75
CA ALA A 50 7.10 7.43 -0.40
C ALA A 50 7.34 5.93 -0.43
N HIS A 51 8.58 5.55 -0.73
CA HIS A 51 9.11 4.24 -0.40
C HIS A 51 10.13 4.42 0.73
N VAL A 52 9.81 3.92 1.92
CA VAL A 52 10.68 4.00 3.09
C VAL A 52 10.96 2.59 3.58
N ASN A 53 12.24 2.22 3.67
CA ASN A 53 12.70 0.88 3.99
C ASN A 53 12.11 -0.19 3.06
N ARG A 54 11.15 -0.98 3.54
CA ARG A 54 10.46 -2.07 2.84
C ARG A 54 8.94 -1.82 2.78
N THR A 55 8.54 -0.56 2.81
CA THR A 55 7.15 -0.16 2.88
C THR A 55 6.88 0.94 1.87
N LEU A 56 5.84 0.72 1.08
CA LEU A 56 5.25 1.75 0.23
C LEU A 56 4.15 2.44 1.00
N VAL A 57 4.23 3.75 1.04
CA VAL A 57 3.15 4.63 1.46
C VAL A 57 2.42 5.07 0.21
N VAL A 58 1.12 4.83 0.16
CA VAL A 58 0.29 5.12 -1.00
C VAL A 58 -0.93 5.90 -0.56
N ASP A 59 -1.23 6.94 -1.31
CA ASP A 59 -2.44 7.74 -1.20
C ASP A 59 -3.56 7.12 -2.04
N VAL A 60 -4.71 6.86 -1.42
CA VAL A 60 -5.90 6.23 -2.02
C VAL A 60 -7.11 7.04 -1.63
N ASP A 61 -7.66 7.83 -2.56
CA ASP A 61 -8.90 8.59 -2.34
C ASP A 61 -8.91 9.38 -1.01
N ASP A 62 -7.84 10.13 -0.74
CA ASP A 62 -7.57 10.89 0.49
C ASP A 62 -7.27 10.04 1.77
N GLU A 63 -7.13 8.72 1.63
CA GLU A 63 -6.64 7.83 2.68
C GLU A 63 -5.18 7.42 2.48
N ARG A 64 -4.42 7.41 3.57
CA ARG A 64 -3.02 6.96 3.56
C ARG A 64 -2.94 5.48 3.93
N LEU A 65 -2.65 4.65 2.94
CA LEU A 65 -2.40 3.23 3.11
C LEU A 65 -0.91 2.90 3.04
N THR A 66 -0.50 1.88 3.79
CA THR A 66 0.86 1.34 3.67
C THR A 66 0.81 -0.12 3.30
N THR A 67 1.62 -0.53 2.34
CA THR A 67 1.89 -1.95 2.06
C THR A 67 3.36 -2.24 2.27
N SER A 68 3.66 -3.34 2.94
CA SER A 68 5.02 -3.85 3.15
C SER A 68 5.23 -5.21 2.50
N CYS A 69 4.23 -5.77 1.81
CA CYS A 69 4.30 -7.05 1.14
C CYS A 69 3.24 -7.25 0.06
N GLY A 70 3.49 -8.18 -0.86
CA GLY A 70 2.58 -8.54 -1.95
C GLY A 70 2.97 -7.96 -3.31
N PRO A 71 2.30 -8.41 -4.39
CA PRO A 71 2.58 -7.91 -5.74
C PRO A 71 2.16 -6.43 -5.84
N VAL A 72 3.13 -5.56 -6.11
CA VAL A 72 2.92 -4.15 -6.45
C VAL A 72 3.41 -3.95 -7.87
N MET A 73 2.58 -3.33 -8.70
CA MET A 73 2.86 -3.08 -10.10
C MET A 73 2.55 -1.63 -10.43
N GLU A 74 3.27 -1.05 -11.40
CA GLU A 74 2.88 0.26 -11.93
C GLU A 74 1.51 0.17 -12.60
N ALA A 75 0.63 1.12 -12.28
CA ALA A 75 -0.66 1.24 -12.93
C ALA A 75 -0.47 2.12 -14.18
N LYS A 76 -0.82 1.59 -15.36
CA LYS A 76 -0.92 2.36 -16.60
C LYS A 76 -2.12 3.31 -16.56
#